data_AF-A0A818JG22-F1
#
_entry.id   AF-A0A818JG22-F1
#
_cell.length_a   1.000
_cell.length_b   1.000
_cell.length_c   1.000
_cell.angle_alpha   90.00
_cell.angle_beta   90.00
_cell.angle_gamma   90.00
#
_symmetry.space_group_name_H-M   'P 1'
#
loop_
_entity.id
_entity.type
_entity.pdbx_description
1 polymer ?
#
loop_
_entity_poly.entity_id
_entity_poly.type
_entity_poly.pdbx_seq_one_letter_code
_entity_poly.pdbx_strand_id
1 'polypeptide(L)'
;MQNSAESAFDMLLKFEKNNTRMTIQDEMHKRFNDILRQYDNEITEINSIFQHNKTNPPVNKNQPPYSGAIAWSRSLFRRIKHTMLRLHTKEALMQTELGKQIKSYYLRVAREMKAYEDGKFNEWKQRTEQILPSLQKRNVLKELPSGENDNPLTPRYTIDFDPQLNEMMTEARYLEQFDYILPETIRHLALSEEKMKLLSTQLKIVLKNYHRLIDSLEPHEQSLLEENLRQLKRHMQTGTQRLPWTSTNHEKFITVISELISKLDSTINQIKKNAQDIHVFLDEIRQCNLFREPPPNPDGSLVHCKEYFEIVESRRRHDAIELQKKYKLIGPLIAKVEGLVFNTNTSQSPKMKAYYAYWERQIFSALSDLVIENLKSLRDTLANGSKPLFQVDALLVVPAVAMQPNQNEIIKLFSQSMRDCVEV
;
A
#
# COMPACT_ATOMS: atom_id res chain seq x y z
N MET A 1 -0.99 11.43 -50.13
CA MET A 1 -2.11 10.52 -50.46
C MET A 1 -2.76 10.82 -51.83
N GLN A 2 -2.14 11.55 -52.75
CA GLN A 2 -2.74 11.88 -54.06
C GLN A 2 -2.29 10.98 -55.24
N ASN A 3 -1.40 9.99 -55.04
CA ASN A 3 -0.84 9.14 -56.10
C ASN A 3 -1.01 7.63 -55.82
N SER A 4 -2.15 7.17 -55.28
CA SER A 4 -2.37 5.71 -55.16
C SER A 4 -3.01 5.14 -56.42
N ALA A 5 -2.60 3.94 -56.83
CA ALA A 5 -3.16 3.20 -57.96
C ALA A 5 -4.68 3.01 -57.80
N GLU A 6 -5.16 2.91 -56.55
CA GLU A 6 -6.58 2.88 -56.20
C GLU A 6 -7.32 4.17 -56.61
N SER A 7 -6.81 5.34 -56.20
CA SER A 7 -7.47 6.62 -56.51
C SER A 7 -7.49 6.90 -58.01
N ALA A 8 -6.41 6.54 -58.71
CA ALA A 8 -6.33 6.61 -60.16
C ALA A 8 -7.34 5.66 -60.84
N PHE A 9 -7.53 4.45 -60.31
CA PHE A 9 -8.47 3.47 -60.85
C PHE A 9 -9.93 3.89 -60.65
N ASP A 10 -10.28 4.40 -59.48
CA ASP A 10 -11.64 4.89 -59.20
C ASP A 10 -11.99 6.13 -60.04
N MET A 11 -11.00 6.97 -60.35
CA MET A 11 -11.19 8.10 -61.25
C MET A 11 -11.47 7.62 -62.69
N LEU A 12 -10.71 6.65 -63.19
CA LEU A 12 -10.94 6.06 -64.52
C LEU A 12 -12.31 5.37 -64.65
N LEU A 13 -12.76 4.66 -63.62
CA LEU A 13 -14.08 4.02 -63.61
C LEU A 13 -15.24 5.04 -63.71
N LYS A 14 -15.06 6.25 -63.17
CA LYS A 14 -16.05 7.34 -63.31
C LYS A 14 -16.09 7.92 -64.72
N PHE A 15 -14.94 8.02 -65.39
CA PHE A 15 -14.86 8.52 -66.77
C PHE A 15 -15.42 7.52 -67.79
N GLU A 16 -15.25 6.22 -67.54
CA GLU A 16 -15.78 5.17 -68.41
C GLU A 16 -17.31 5.14 -68.44
N LYS A 17 -17.98 5.38 -67.29
CA LYS A 17 -19.45 5.44 -67.24
C LYS A 17 -20.06 6.55 -68.10
N ASN A 18 -19.26 7.54 -68.53
CA ASN A 18 -19.74 8.74 -69.19
C ASN A 18 -19.46 8.78 -70.72
N ASN A 19 -18.71 7.84 -71.32
CA ASN A 19 -18.28 7.96 -72.71
C ASN A 19 -18.22 6.62 -73.48
N THR A 20 -18.72 6.60 -74.72
CA THR A 20 -18.89 5.40 -75.57
C THR A 20 -18.07 5.38 -76.89
N ARG A 21 -17.14 6.32 -77.12
CA ARG A 21 -16.37 6.41 -78.39
C ARG A 21 -15.09 5.53 -78.38
N MET A 22 -14.86 4.78 -79.47
CA MET A 22 -13.72 3.85 -79.63
C MET A 22 -12.34 4.49 -79.45
N THR A 23 -12.12 5.73 -79.90
CA THR A 23 -10.84 6.45 -79.75
C THR A 23 -10.46 6.69 -78.29
N ILE A 24 -11.47 6.82 -77.41
CA ILE A 24 -11.29 7.00 -75.97
C ILE A 24 -10.95 5.66 -75.31
N GLN A 25 -11.41 4.53 -75.87
CA GLN A 25 -11.05 3.20 -75.34
C GLN A 25 -9.55 2.92 -75.46
N ASP A 26 -8.91 3.30 -76.57
CA ASP A 26 -7.45 3.14 -76.75
C ASP A 26 -6.63 4.01 -75.78
N GLU A 27 -7.03 5.25 -75.54
CA GLU A 27 -6.40 6.08 -74.49
C GLU A 27 -6.65 5.50 -73.09
N MET A 28 -7.83 4.94 -72.84
CA MET A 28 -8.14 4.27 -71.58
C MET A 28 -7.27 3.05 -71.34
N HIS A 29 -7.05 2.21 -72.36
CA HIS A 29 -6.13 1.07 -72.26
C HIS A 29 -4.70 1.49 -71.90
N LYS A 30 -4.20 2.60 -72.45
CA LYS A 30 -2.88 3.16 -72.07
C LYS A 30 -2.86 3.59 -70.61
N ARG A 31 -3.89 4.31 -70.14
CA ARG A 31 -4.00 4.73 -68.73
C ARG A 31 -4.17 3.56 -67.75
N PHE A 32 -4.84 2.49 -68.16
CA PHE A 32 -4.91 1.26 -67.36
C PHE A 32 -3.54 0.58 -67.22
N ASN A 33 -2.72 0.56 -68.27
CA ASN A 33 -1.35 0.06 -68.18
C ASN A 33 -0.48 0.91 -67.25
N ASP A 34 -0.67 2.23 -67.23
CA ASP A 34 0.01 3.14 -66.29
C ASP A 34 -0.39 2.82 -64.84
N ILE A 35 -1.68 2.57 -64.57
CA ILE A 35 -2.17 2.17 -63.23
C ILE A 35 -1.60 0.81 -62.81
N LEU A 36 -1.54 -0.15 -63.73
CA LEU A 36 -0.93 -1.46 -63.45
C LEU A 36 0.55 -1.32 -63.09
N ARG A 37 1.31 -0.48 -63.80
CA ARG A 37 2.70 -0.15 -63.45
C ARG A 37 2.81 0.55 -62.10
N GLN A 38 1.90 1.47 -61.80
CA GLN A 38 1.86 2.14 -60.50
C GLN A 38 1.57 1.14 -59.37
N TYR A 39 0.67 0.19 -59.59
CA TYR A 39 0.39 -0.87 -58.62
C TYR A 39 1.58 -1.83 -58.44
N ASP A 40 2.30 -2.16 -59.52
CA ASP A 40 3.54 -2.93 -59.45
C ASP A 40 4.62 -2.23 -58.60
N ASN A 41 4.76 -0.91 -58.77
CA ASN A 41 5.62 -0.07 -57.92
C ASN A 41 5.16 -0.09 -56.46
N GLU A 42 3.86 0.01 -56.18
CA GLU A 42 3.30 -0.07 -54.83
C GLU A 42 3.57 -1.43 -54.16
N ILE A 43 3.41 -2.54 -54.90
CA ILE A 43 3.75 -3.88 -54.39
C ILE A 43 5.25 -3.95 -54.08
N THR A 44 6.10 -3.39 -54.96
CA THR A 44 7.55 -3.39 -54.78
C THR A 44 7.98 -2.56 -53.57
N GLU A 45 7.39 -1.38 -53.38
CA GLU A 45 7.64 -0.52 -52.22
C GLU A 45 7.21 -1.23 -50.93
N ILE A 46 6.02 -1.82 -50.91
CA ILE A 46 5.51 -2.56 -49.74
C ILE A 46 6.37 -3.79 -49.46
N ASN A 47 6.81 -4.52 -50.48
CA ASN A 47 7.72 -5.65 -50.32
C ASN A 47 9.09 -5.19 -49.80
N SER A 48 9.62 -4.06 -50.27
CA SER A 48 10.87 -3.46 -49.76
C SER A 48 10.75 -3.10 -48.27
N ILE A 49 9.66 -2.43 -47.88
CA ILE A 49 9.34 -2.12 -46.48
C ILE A 49 9.25 -3.41 -45.65
N PHE A 50 8.61 -4.45 -46.19
CA PHE A 50 8.49 -5.75 -45.54
C PHE A 50 9.86 -6.39 -45.33
N GLN A 51 10.69 -6.51 -46.36
CA GLN A 51 12.01 -7.17 -46.24
C GLN A 51 12.95 -6.39 -45.32
N HIS A 52 12.94 -5.05 -45.37
CA HIS A 52 13.80 -4.22 -44.54
C HIS A 52 13.44 -4.30 -43.05
N ASN A 53 12.15 -4.33 -42.73
CA ASN A 53 11.68 -4.30 -41.34
C ASN A 53 11.25 -5.68 -40.80
N LYS A 54 11.43 -6.76 -41.57
CA LYS A 54 11.00 -8.12 -41.17
C LYS A 54 11.62 -8.59 -39.85
N THR A 55 12.83 -8.14 -39.55
CA THR A 55 13.56 -8.48 -38.32
C THR A 55 13.12 -7.65 -37.12
N ASN A 56 12.76 -6.39 -37.33
CA ASN A 56 12.28 -5.49 -36.29
C ASN A 56 11.12 -4.62 -36.81
N PRO A 57 9.89 -5.16 -36.81
CA PRO A 57 8.76 -4.45 -37.38
C PRO A 57 8.42 -3.21 -36.55
N PRO A 58 8.01 -2.10 -37.18
CA PRO A 58 7.59 -0.89 -36.49
C PRO A 58 6.25 -1.15 -35.79
N VAL A 59 6.32 -1.61 -34.54
CA VAL A 59 5.18 -1.83 -33.66
C VAL A 59 4.99 -0.65 -32.70
N ASN A 60 3.73 -0.39 -32.32
CA ASN A 60 3.44 0.66 -31.34
C ASN A 60 3.99 0.27 -29.96
N LYS A 61 4.37 1.25 -29.13
CA LYS A 61 4.97 1.02 -27.79
C LYS A 61 4.20 0.08 -26.84
N ASN A 62 2.89 -0.10 -27.07
CA ASN A 62 2.02 -0.92 -26.22
C ASN A 62 1.61 -2.25 -26.89
N GLN A 63 2.13 -2.56 -28.09
CA GLN A 63 1.82 -3.81 -28.77
C GLN A 63 2.83 -4.90 -28.40
N PRO A 64 2.35 -6.13 -28.09
CA PRO A 64 3.24 -7.26 -27.86
C PRO A 64 4.08 -7.63 -29.10
N PRO A 65 5.25 -8.26 -28.91
CA PRO A 65 6.23 -8.48 -29.98
C PRO A 65 5.76 -9.37 -31.14
N TYR A 66 5.03 -10.46 -30.89
CA TYR A 66 4.60 -11.41 -31.93
C TYR A 66 3.31 -10.96 -32.62
N SER A 67 2.26 -10.68 -31.86
CA SER A 67 0.99 -10.18 -32.41
C SER A 67 1.15 -8.82 -33.06
N GLY A 68 2.01 -7.94 -32.53
CA GLY A 68 2.37 -6.68 -33.17
C GLY A 68 3.04 -6.89 -34.53
N ALA A 69 4.01 -7.82 -34.61
CA ALA A 69 4.66 -8.19 -35.86
C ALA A 69 3.68 -8.77 -36.90
N ILE A 70 2.76 -9.64 -36.46
CA ILE A 70 1.71 -10.21 -37.30
C ILE A 70 0.72 -9.13 -37.75
N ALA A 71 0.30 -8.23 -36.84
CA ALA A 71 -0.59 -7.13 -37.15
C ALA A 71 0.01 -6.18 -38.19
N TRP A 72 1.31 -5.87 -38.05
CA TRP A 72 2.06 -5.08 -39.02
C TRP A 72 2.09 -5.78 -40.39
N SER A 73 2.45 -7.06 -40.45
CA SER A 73 2.42 -7.85 -41.69
C SER A 73 1.03 -7.84 -42.35
N ARG A 74 -0.02 -8.09 -41.56
CA ARG A 74 -1.41 -8.06 -42.02
C ARG A 74 -1.83 -6.68 -42.51
N SER A 75 -1.32 -5.60 -41.93
CA SER A 75 -1.60 -4.23 -42.38
C SER A 75 -1.04 -3.96 -43.78
N LEU A 76 0.19 -4.41 -44.05
CA LEU A 76 0.82 -4.33 -45.37
C LEU A 76 0.08 -5.21 -46.38
N PHE A 77 -0.26 -6.44 -45.99
CA PHE A 77 -1.01 -7.37 -46.83
C PHE A 77 -2.42 -6.83 -47.16
N ARG A 78 -3.14 -6.24 -46.19
CA ARG A 78 -4.45 -5.62 -46.43
C ARG A 78 -4.37 -4.52 -47.49
N ARG A 79 -3.30 -3.71 -47.46
CA ARG A 79 -3.11 -2.61 -48.42
C ARG A 79 -2.94 -3.13 -49.85
N ILE A 80 -2.06 -4.12 -50.08
CA ILE A 80 -1.92 -4.72 -51.42
C ILE A 80 -3.16 -5.52 -51.84
N LYS A 81 -3.80 -6.22 -50.91
CA LYS A 81 -5.01 -7.01 -51.19
C LYS A 81 -6.18 -6.11 -51.61
N HIS A 82 -6.36 -4.97 -50.96
CA HIS A 82 -7.42 -4.01 -51.30
C HIS A 82 -7.29 -3.52 -52.75
N THR A 83 -6.11 -3.05 -53.13
CA THR A 83 -5.83 -2.57 -54.49
C THR A 83 -5.95 -3.71 -55.51
N MET A 84 -5.48 -4.92 -55.20
CA MET A 84 -5.65 -6.09 -56.07
C MET A 84 -7.13 -6.41 -56.33
N LEU A 85 -7.96 -6.44 -55.28
CA LEU A 85 -9.39 -6.75 -55.41
C LEU A 85 -10.12 -5.70 -56.27
N ARG A 86 -9.78 -4.43 -56.12
CA ARG A 86 -10.31 -3.35 -56.98
C ARG A 86 -9.95 -3.59 -58.44
N LEU A 87 -8.67 -3.85 -58.74
CA LEU A 87 -8.22 -4.11 -60.12
C LEU A 87 -8.84 -5.40 -60.70
N HIS A 88 -9.16 -6.39 -59.86
CA HIS A 88 -9.82 -7.64 -60.29
C HIS A 88 -11.27 -7.46 -60.74
N THR A 89 -11.94 -6.35 -60.39
CA THR A 89 -13.31 -6.06 -60.86
C THR A 89 -13.40 -5.92 -62.38
N LYS A 90 -12.27 -5.67 -63.05
CA LYS A 90 -12.16 -5.66 -64.50
C LYS A 90 -11.28 -6.79 -65.00
N GLU A 91 -11.92 -7.93 -65.21
CA GLU A 91 -11.27 -9.18 -65.59
C GLU A 91 -10.43 -9.05 -66.87
N ALA A 92 -10.88 -8.24 -67.84
CA ALA A 92 -10.17 -7.97 -69.08
C ALA A 92 -8.76 -7.35 -68.88
N LEU A 93 -8.56 -6.56 -67.82
CA LEU A 93 -7.26 -5.96 -67.51
C LEU A 93 -6.28 -6.98 -66.92
N MET A 94 -6.80 -7.94 -66.16
CA MET A 94 -6.02 -9.00 -65.52
C MET A 94 -5.60 -10.11 -66.50
N GLN A 95 -6.25 -10.21 -67.66
CA GLN A 95 -5.90 -11.18 -68.72
C GLN A 95 -4.77 -10.70 -69.63
N THR A 96 -4.39 -9.43 -69.54
CA THR A 96 -3.21 -8.89 -70.24
C THR A 96 -1.92 -9.51 -69.70
N GLU A 97 -0.86 -9.53 -70.51
CA GLU A 97 0.45 -10.07 -70.09
C GLU A 97 1.00 -9.34 -68.85
N LEU A 98 0.86 -8.01 -68.80
CA LEU A 98 1.21 -7.20 -67.63
C LEU A 98 0.37 -7.55 -66.40
N GLY A 99 -0.95 -7.71 -66.56
CA GLY A 99 -1.84 -8.11 -65.47
C GLY A 99 -1.50 -9.48 -64.88
N LYS A 100 -1.14 -10.45 -65.73
CA LYS A 100 -0.68 -11.79 -65.30
C LYS A 100 0.63 -11.71 -64.53
N GLN A 101 1.59 -10.92 -65.00
CA GLN A 101 2.87 -10.71 -64.32
C GLN A 101 2.66 -10.11 -62.93
N ILE A 102 1.88 -9.03 -62.82
CA ILE A 102 1.58 -8.37 -61.54
C ILE A 102 0.82 -9.30 -60.59
N LYS A 103 -0.15 -10.07 -61.10
CA LYS A 103 -0.87 -11.08 -60.32
C LYS A 103 0.09 -12.13 -59.76
N SER A 104 1.03 -12.62 -60.56
CA SER A 104 2.02 -13.60 -60.11
C SER A 104 2.96 -13.03 -59.04
N TYR A 105 3.39 -11.77 -59.20
CA TYR A 105 4.24 -11.09 -58.22
C TYR A 105 3.51 -10.84 -56.91
N TYR A 106 2.27 -10.34 -56.97
CA TYR A 106 1.40 -10.20 -55.80
C TYR A 106 1.23 -11.54 -55.06
N LEU A 107 0.96 -12.64 -55.79
CA LEU A 107 0.81 -13.97 -55.18
C LEU A 107 2.11 -14.49 -54.55
N ARG A 108 3.28 -14.08 -55.05
CA ARG A 108 4.58 -14.37 -54.44
C ARG A 108 4.72 -13.61 -53.12
N VAL A 109 4.53 -12.29 -53.13
CA VAL A 109 4.63 -11.44 -51.93
C VAL A 109 3.60 -11.87 -50.87
N ALA A 110 2.38 -12.17 -51.28
CA ALA A 110 1.32 -12.68 -50.41
C ALA A 110 1.73 -14.00 -49.72
N ARG A 111 2.33 -14.93 -50.46
CA ARG A 111 2.85 -16.19 -49.90
C ARG A 111 3.98 -15.97 -48.92
N GLU A 112 4.90 -15.05 -49.22
CA GLU A 112 6.01 -14.71 -48.32
C GLU A 112 5.52 -14.07 -47.01
N MET A 113 4.58 -13.12 -47.09
CA MET A 113 3.96 -12.52 -45.90
C MET A 113 3.20 -13.56 -45.08
N LYS A 114 2.46 -14.46 -45.75
CA LYS A 114 1.74 -15.54 -45.05
C LYS A 114 2.68 -16.51 -44.35
N ALA A 115 3.77 -16.92 -45.01
CA ALA A 115 4.79 -17.77 -44.41
C ALA A 115 5.48 -17.11 -43.21
N TYR A 116 5.67 -15.78 -43.26
CA TYR A 116 6.18 -15.02 -42.12
C TYR A 116 5.20 -15.00 -40.94
N GLU A 117 3.91 -14.76 -41.19
CA GLU A 117 2.87 -14.80 -40.16
C GLU A 117 2.80 -16.18 -39.48
N ASP A 118 2.80 -17.25 -40.27
CA ASP A 118 2.73 -18.61 -39.76
C ASP A 118 4.01 -18.99 -39.00
N GLY A 119 5.17 -18.55 -39.47
CA GLY A 119 6.45 -18.70 -38.77
C GLY A 119 6.45 -18.00 -37.41
N LYS A 120 5.98 -16.75 -37.35
CA LYS A 120 5.91 -15.99 -36.09
C LYS A 120 4.91 -16.58 -35.10
N PHE A 121 3.77 -17.07 -35.57
CA PHE A 121 2.80 -17.75 -34.72
C PHE A 121 3.37 -19.06 -34.14
N ASN A 122 4.07 -19.85 -34.95
CA ASN A 122 4.70 -21.09 -34.48
C ASN A 122 5.82 -20.83 -33.47
N GLU A 123 6.64 -19.80 -33.70
CA GLU A 123 7.68 -19.36 -32.76
C GLU A 123 7.07 -18.96 -31.40
N TRP A 124 6.02 -18.14 -31.42
CA TRP A 124 5.27 -17.75 -30.23
C TRP A 124 4.68 -18.96 -29.50
N LYS A 125 4.06 -19.89 -30.23
CA LYS A 125 3.44 -21.09 -29.66
C LYS A 125 4.47 -21.95 -28.93
N GLN A 126 5.59 -22.25 -29.57
CA GLN A 126 6.67 -23.05 -28.96
C GLN A 126 7.25 -22.36 -27.72
N ARG A 127 7.53 -21.06 -27.80
CA ARG A 127 8.03 -20.28 -26.66
C ARG A 127 7.04 -20.30 -25.48
N THR A 128 5.75 -20.13 -25.76
CA THR A 128 4.71 -20.12 -24.73
C THR A 128 4.56 -21.50 -24.09
N GLU A 129 4.53 -22.58 -24.88
CA GLU A 129 4.44 -23.95 -24.37
C GLU A 129 5.63 -24.34 -23.48
N GLN A 130 6.83 -23.83 -23.78
CA GLN A 130 8.03 -24.07 -22.97
C GLN A 130 8.04 -23.29 -21.64
N ILE A 131 7.66 -22.01 -21.68
CA ILE A 131 7.80 -21.11 -20.51
C ILE A 131 6.59 -21.20 -19.58
N LEU A 132 5.37 -21.37 -20.12
CA LEU A 132 4.12 -21.30 -19.36
C LEU A 132 4.08 -22.23 -18.14
N PRO A 133 4.51 -23.51 -18.20
CA PRO A 133 4.49 -24.40 -17.04
C PRO A 133 5.35 -23.90 -15.88
N SER A 134 6.46 -23.21 -16.17
CA SER A 134 7.35 -22.62 -15.15
C SER A 134 6.70 -21.43 -14.46
N LEU A 135 6.02 -20.57 -15.24
CA LEU A 135 5.34 -19.37 -14.72
C LEU A 135 4.10 -19.72 -13.92
N GLN A 136 3.35 -20.76 -14.31
CA GLN A 136 2.17 -21.24 -13.57
C GLN A 136 2.52 -21.82 -12.20
N LYS A 137 3.75 -22.32 -12.01
CA LYS A 137 4.23 -22.82 -10.73
C LYS A 137 4.68 -21.71 -9.77
N ARG A 138 4.85 -20.47 -10.26
CA ARG A 138 5.22 -19.33 -9.41
C ARG A 138 4.06 -19.01 -8.47
N ASN A 139 4.42 -18.79 -7.21
CA ASN A 139 3.46 -18.41 -6.19
C ASN A 139 3.11 -16.92 -6.31
N VAL A 140 2.03 -16.49 -5.68
CA VAL A 140 1.55 -15.09 -5.78
C VAL A 140 2.45 -14.09 -5.07
N LEU A 141 3.21 -14.52 -4.05
CA LEU A 141 4.12 -13.69 -3.28
C LEU A 141 5.58 -14.19 -3.38
N LYS A 142 6.51 -13.25 -3.24
CA LYS A 142 7.94 -13.49 -3.06
C LYS A 142 8.42 -12.75 -1.81
N GLU A 143 9.22 -13.44 -1.01
CA GLU A 143 9.91 -12.83 0.13
C GLU A 143 11.13 -12.05 -0.38
N LEU A 144 11.28 -10.81 0.10
CA LEU A 144 12.45 -9.98 -0.16
C LEU A 144 13.59 -10.40 0.76
N PRO A 145 14.85 -10.31 0.30
CA PRO A 145 16.00 -10.58 1.15
C PRO A 145 15.97 -9.62 2.36
N SER A 146 16.08 -10.21 3.55
CA SER A 146 16.13 -9.47 4.83
C SER A 146 17.59 -9.11 5.12
N GLY A 147 17.84 -7.89 5.61
CA GLY A 147 19.16 -7.48 6.08
C GLY A 147 19.52 -8.14 7.42
N GLU A 148 20.79 -8.08 7.83
CA GLU A 148 21.26 -8.66 9.11
C GLU A 148 20.53 -8.11 10.34
N ASN A 149 19.99 -6.88 10.25
CA ASN A 149 19.26 -6.21 11.34
C ASN A 149 17.73 -6.35 11.27
N ASP A 150 17.19 -7.01 10.24
CA ASP A 150 15.74 -7.15 10.09
C ASP A 150 15.20 -8.26 11.00
N ASN A 151 14.04 -8.01 11.62
CA ASN A 151 13.40 -9.02 12.45
C ASN A 151 12.92 -10.20 11.57
N PRO A 152 13.39 -11.43 11.83
CA PRO A 152 13.01 -12.60 11.03
C PRO A 152 11.52 -12.94 11.13
N LEU A 153 10.78 -12.42 12.11
CA LEU A 153 9.34 -12.59 12.21
C LEU A 153 8.55 -11.68 11.27
N THR A 154 9.17 -10.62 10.74
CA THR A 154 8.51 -9.60 9.93
C THR A 154 9.20 -9.39 8.57
N PRO A 155 9.36 -10.44 7.75
CA PRO A 155 9.99 -10.32 6.45
C PRO A 155 9.15 -9.47 5.49
N ARG A 156 9.79 -8.77 4.57
CA ARG A 156 9.07 -8.01 3.53
C ARG A 156 8.69 -8.89 2.35
N TYR A 157 7.49 -8.68 1.82
CA TYR A 157 6.98 -9.42 0.67
C TYR A 157 6.68 -8.50 -0.53
N THR A 158 6.82 -9.04 -1.74
CA THR A 158 6.35 -8.44 -2.99
C THR A 158 5.51 -9.43 -3.78
N ILE A 159 4.79 -8.93 -4.78
CA ILE A 159 4.02 -9.79 -5.70
C ILE A 159 4.99 -10.42 -6.69
N ASP A 160 4.93 -11.74 -6.85
CA ASP A 160 5.74 -12.47 -7.84
C ASP A 160 4.98 -12.62 -9.15
N PHE A 161 4.67 -11.50 -9.79
CA PHE A 161 4.00 -11.48 -11.09
C PHE A 161 5.02 -11.19 -12.19
N ASP A 162 5.30 -12.21 -13.01
CA ASP A 162 6.25 -12.08 -14.11
C ASP A 162 5.64 -11.28 -15.28
N PRO A 163 6.27 -10.18 -15.74
CA PRO A 163 5.80 -9.41 -16.87
C PRO A 163 5.59 -10.24 -18.14
N GLN A 164 6.39 -11.31 -18.34
CA GLN A 164 6.27 -12.21 -19.48
C GLN A 164 4.91 -12.92 -19.51
N LEU A 165 4.31 -13.21 -18.35
CA LEU A 165 2.99 -13.83 -18.27
C LEU A 165 1.91 -12.89 -18.83
N ASN A 166 1.99 -11.60 -18.50
CA ASN A 166 1.07 -10.59 -19.00
C ASN A 166 1.24 -10.34 -20.50
N GLU A 167 2.49 -10.31 -20.98
CA GLU A 167 2.80 -10.27 -22.41
C GLU A 167 2.13 -11.44 -23.13
N MET A 168 2.33 -12.69 -22.67
CA MET A 168 1.73 -13.88 -23.29
C MET A 168 0.19 -13.87 -23.27
N MET A 169 -0.44 -13.39 -22.19
CA MET A 169 -1.90 -13.26 -22.13
C MET A 169 -2.41 -12.23 -23.14
N THR A 170 -1.74 -11.07 -23.23
CA THR A 170 -2.10 -10.03 -24.20
C THR A 170 -1.89 -10.50 -25.64
N GLU A 171 -0.78 -11.21 -25.91
CA GLU A 171 -0.50 -11.86 -27.20
C GLU A 171 -1.62 -12.82 -27.60
N ALA A 172 -2.01 -13.71 -26.69
CA ALA A 172 -3.07 -14.68 -26.93
C ALA A 172 -4.39 -14.00 -27.33
N ARG A 173 -4.79 -12.91 -26.66
CA ARG A 173 -5.99 -12.15 -27.01
C ARG A 173 -5.95 -11.58 -28.43
N TYR A 174 -4.81 -11.01 -28.84
CA TYR A 174 -4.66 -10.49 -30.19
C TYR A 174 -4.65 -11.61 -31.25
N LEU A 175 -4.01 -12.74 -30.95
CA LEU A 175 -3.97 -13.88 -31.86
C LEU A 175 -5.34 -14.53 -32.04
N GLU A 176 -6.15 -14.59 -30.98
CA GLU A 176 -7.53 -15.05 -31.07
C GLU A 176 -8.39 -14.10 -31.93
N GLN A 177 -8.22 -12.77 -31.79
CA GLN A 177 -8.83 -11.78 -32.69
C GLN A 177 -8.35 -11.88 -34.14
N PHE A 178 -7.20 -12.51 -34.37
CA PHE A 178 -6.63 -12.76 -35.69
C PHE A 178 -7.06 -14.11 -36.27
N ASP A 179 -8.04 -14.76 -35.68
CA ASP A 179 -8.62 -16.04 -36.07
C ASP A 179 -7.63 -17.23 -35.98
N TYR A 180 -6.60 -17.12 -35.12
CA TYR A 180 -5.72 -18.26 -34.83
C TYR A 180 -6.36 -19.19 -33.81
N ILE A 181 -6.19 -20.50 -34.02
CA ILE A 181 -6.63 -21.53 -33.08
C ILE A 181 -5.55 -21.67 -31.99
N LEU A 182 -5.89 -21.24 -30.79
CA LEU A 182 -5.00 -21.33 -29.63
C LEU A 182 -5.17 -22.66 -28.88
N PRO A 183 -4.10 -23.21 -28.30
CA PRO A 183 -4.21 -24.28 -27.30
C PRO A 183 -5.13 -23.88 -26.14
N GLU A 184 -5.95 -24.82 -25.66
CA GLU A 184 -6.94 -24.56 -24.61
C GLU A 184 -6.33 -23.97 -23.35
N THR A 185 -5.15 -24.45 -22.95
CA THR A 185 -4.39 -23.97 -21.78
C THR A 185 -4.08 -22.47 -21.86
N ILE A 186 -3.67 -21.99 -23.03
CA ILE A 186 -3.33 -20.59 -23.27
C ILE A 186 -4.60 -19.74 -23.34
N ARG A 187 -5.66 -20.25 -23.97
CA ARG A 187 -6.95 -19.57 -24.03
C ARG A 187 -7.55 -19.36 -22.64
N HIS A 188 -7.57 -20.41 -21.81
CA HIS A 188 -8.04 -20.30 -20.42
C HIS A 188 -7.23 -19.29 -19.60
N LEU A 189 -5.91 -19.25 -19.80
CA LEU A 189 -5.05 -18.28 -19.15
C LEU A 189 -5.36 -16.85 -19.59
N ALA A 190 -5.50 -16.61 -20.90
CA ALA A 190 -5.86 -15.31 -21.45
C ALA A 190 -7.20 -14.79 -20.93
N LEU A 191 -8.20 -15.67 -20.77
CA LEU A 191 -9.48 -15.34 -20.15
C LEU A 191 -9.34 -14.98 -18.66
N SER A 192 -8.34 -15.52 -17.97
CA SER A 192 -8.08 -15.25 -16.55
C SER A 192 -7.31 -13.95 -16.28
N GLU A 193 -6.88 -13.23 -17.32
CA GLU A 193 -6.07 -12.01 -17.20
C GLU A 193 -6.70 -10.95 -16.30
N GLU A 194 -8.00 -10.66 -16.50
CA GLU A 194 -8.73 -9.68 -15.68
C GLU A 194 -8.78 -10.10 -14.22
N LYS A 195 -8.98 -11.40 -13.96
CA LYS A 195 -8.97 -11.97 -12.61
C LYS A 195 -7.58 -11.84 -11.97
N MET A 196 -6.50 -12.11 -12.70
CA MET A 196 -5.13 -11.96 -12.20
C MET A 196 -4.77 -10.50 -11.92
N LYS A 197 -5.21 -9.55 -12.76
CA LYS A 197 -5.03 -8.11 -12.53
C LYS A 197 -5.78 -7.62 -11.29
N LEU A 198 -7.02 -8.07 -11.12
CA LEU A 198 -7.80 -7.79 -9.92
C LEU A 198 -7.11 -8.35 -8.67
N LEU A 199 -6.68 -9.62 -8.73
CA LEU A 199 -5.94 -10.27 -7.66
C LEU A 199 -4.64 -9.52 -7.30
N SER A 200 -3.85 -9.12 -8.30
CA SER A 200 -2.63 -8.32 -8.10
C SER A 200 -2.96 -7.01 -7.39
N THR A 201 -4.05 -6.33 -7.76
CA THR A 201 -4.48 -5.08 -7.13
C THR A 201 -4.85 -5.30 -5.66
N GLN A 202 -5.62 -6.36 -5.37
CA GLN A 202 -5.98 -6.70 -3.98
C GLN A 202 -4.74 -7.06 -3.14
N LEU A 203 -3.83 -7.87 -3.68
CA LEU A 203 -2.57 -8.21 -3.01
C LEU A 203 -1.70 -6.97 -2.75
N LYS A 204 -1.64 -6.01 -3.66
CA LYS A 204 -0.91 -4.74 -3.44
C LYS A 204 -1.47 -3.98 -2.23
N ILE A 205 -2.79 -3.93 -2.09
CA ILE A 205 -3.45 -3.26 -0.95
C ILE A 205 -3.11 -3.98 0.36
N VAL A 206 -3.23 -5.32 0.38
CA VAL A 206 -2.91 -6.13 1.56
C VAL A 206 -1.44 -5.98 1.96
N LEU A 207 -0.53 -6.05 1.00
CA LEU A 207 0.91 -5.87 1.24
C LEU A 207 1.24 -4.47 1.75
N LYS A 208 0.62 -3.44 1.18
CA LYS A 208 0.78 -2.06 1.66
C LYS A 208 0.36 -1.92 3.12
N ASN A 209 -0.79 -2.50 3.49
CA ASN A 209 -1.27 -2.48 4.87
C ASN A 209 -0.34 -3.27 5.80
N TYR A 210 0.13 -4.43 5.35
CA TYR A 210 1.12 -5.24 6.06
C TYR A 210 2.42 -4.46 6.32
N HIS A 211 3.04 -3.88 5.29
CA HIS A 211 4.29 -3.12 5.46
C HIS A 211 4.11 -1.93 6.39
N ARG A 212 3.02 -1.16 6.22
CA ARG A 212 2.70 -0.04 7.12
C ARG A 212 2.58 -0.48 8.58
N LEU A 213 1.97 -1.65 8.82
CA LEU A 213 1.82 -2.22 10.15
C LEU A 213 3.17 -2.62 10.75
N ILE A 214 4.02 -3.30 9.98
CA ILE A 214 5.36 -3.69 10.43
C ILE A 214 6.23 -2.46 10.71
N ASP A 215 6.13 -1.43 9.88
CA ASP A 215 6.91 -0.19 10.01
C ASP A 215 6.51 0.66 11.23
N SER A 216 5.30 0.45 11.78
CA SER A 216 4.80 1.19 12.95
C SER A 216 5.05 0.49 14.29
N LEU A 217 5.61 -0.72 14.27
CA LEU A 217 5.83 -1.56 15.44
C LEU A 217 7.17 -1.26 16.11
N GLU A 218 7.12 -0.88 17.38
CA GLU A 218 8.31 -0.71 18.20
C GLU A 218 8.86 -2.05 18.72
N PRO A 219 10.16 -2.16 19.06
CA PRO A 219 10.77 -3.44 19.48
C PRO A 219 10.06 -4.13 20.66
N HIS A 220 9.54 -3.34 21.61
CA HIS A 220 8.81 -3.86 22.76
C HIS A 220 7.42 -4.40 22.37
N GLU A 221 6.76 -3.79 21.38
CA GLU A 221 5.48 -4.25 20.83
C GLU A 221 5.68 -5.53 20.00
N GLN A 222 6.78 -5.63 19.25
CA GLN A 222 7.13 -6.84 18.51
C GLN A 222 7.33 -8.04 19.44
N SER A 223 8.01 -7.85 20.57
CA SER A 223 8.18 -8.90 21.58
C SER A 223 6.85 -9.30 22.23
N LEU A 224 5.96 -8.34 22.50
CA LEU A 224 4.65 -8.61 23.09
C LEU A 224 3.73 -9.37 22.14
N LEU A 225 3.78 -9.03 20.84
CA LEU A 225 2.92 -9.57 19.77
C LEU A 225 3.55 -10.73 19.01
N GLU A 226 4.61 -11.35 19.53
CA GLU A 226 5.42 -12.35 18.84
C GLU A 226 4.59 -13.51 18.25
N GLU A 227 3.62 -14.03 19.03
CA GLU A 227 2.76 -15.13 18.57
C GLU A 227 1.84 -14.69 17.41
N ASN A 228 1.29 -13.48 17.49
CA ASN A 228 0.42 -12.92 16.45
C ASN A 228 1.22 -12.67 15.17
N LEU A 229 2.44 -12.16 15.29
CA LEU A 229 3.38 -11.97 14.17
C LEU A 229 3.77 -13.32 13.55
N ARG A 230 4.01 -14.35 14.37
CA ARG A 230 4.32 -15.70 13.88
C ARG A 230 3.14 -16.32 13.13
N GLN A 231 1.92 -16.14 13.62
CA GLN A 231 0.71 -16.58 12.92
C GLN A 231 0.57 -15.87 11.58
N LEU A 232 0.72 -14.54 11.56
CA LEU A 232 0.66 -13.74 10.33
C LEU A 232 1.74 -14.20 9.33
N LYS A 233 2.99 -14.40 9.77
CA LYS A 233 4.07 -14.94 8.94
C LYS A 233 3.73 -16.30 8.33
N ARG A 234 3.17 -17.24 9.11
CA ARG A 234 2.76 -18.56 8.59
C ARG A 234 1.70 -18.44 7.48
N HIS A 235 0.75 -17.53 7.63
CA HIS A 235 -0.24 -17.27 6.58
C HIS A 235 0.41 -16.62 5.35
N MET A 236 1.28 -15.62 5.53
CA MET A 236 2.04 -15.02 4.42
C MET A 236 2.88 -16.05 3.66
N GLN A 237 3.53 -16.99 4.37
CA GLN A 237 4.32 -18.07 3.77
C GLN A 237 3.50 -18.97 2.84
N THR A 238 2.21 -19.16 3.13
CA THR A 238 1.30 -19.89 2.23
C THR A 238 1.25 -19.21 0.86
N GLY A 239 1.27 -17.88 0.82
CA GLY A 239 1.33 -17.09 -0.41
C GLY A 239 2.66 -17.19 -1.17
N THR A 240 3.75 -17.52 -0.48
CA THR A 240 5.09 -17.69 -1.08
C THR A 240 5.41 -19.11 -1.54
N GLN A 241 4.74 -20.12 -0.96
CA GLN A 241 5.11 -21.53 -1.15
C GLN A 241 3.99 -22.42 -1.72
N ARG A 242 2.72 -22.07 -1.49
CA ARG A 242 1.58 -23.00 -1.72
C ARG A 242 0.42 -22.37 -2.49
N LEU A 243 0.60 -21.18 -3.04
CA LEU A 243 -0.47 -20.44 -3.71
C LEU A 243 -0.01 -19.95 -5.09
N PRO A 244 -0.05 -20.82 -6.11
CA PRO A 244 0.23 -20.42 -7.48
C PRO A 244 -0.84 -19.49 -8.04
N TRP A 245 -0.50 -18.74 -9.09
CA TRP A 245 -1.42 -17.85 -9.80
C TRP A 245 -2.65 -18.56 -10.39
N THR A 246 -2.55 -19.87 -10.66
CA THR A 246 -3.63 -20.71 -11.20
C THR A 246 -4.59 -21.26 -10.13
N SER A 247 -4.33 -21.01 -8.85
CA SER A 247 -5.19 -21.50 -7.77
C SER A 247 -6.60 -20.89 -7.78
N THR A 248 -7.53 -21.48 -7.04
CA THR A 248 -8.87 -20.92 -6.81
C THR A 248 -9.00 -20.32 -5.40
N ASN A 249 -8.02 -20.53 -4.53
CA ASN A 249 -8.11 -20.18 -3.10
C ASN A 249 -7.63 -18.76 -2.76
N HIS A 250 -7.46 -17.89 -3.77
CA HIS A 250 -6.91 -16.54 -3.55
C HIS A 250 -7.80 -15.64 -2.69
N GLU A 251 -9.12 -15.70 -2.90
CA GLU A 251 -10.07 -14.88 -2.14
C GLU A 251 -10.01 -15.23 -0.65
N LYS A 252 -10.08 -16.51 -0.30
CA LYS A 252 -9.96 -16.99 1.09
C LYS A 252 -8.63 -16.55 1.71
N PHE A 253 -7.53 -16.67 0.95
CA PHE A 253 -6.21 -16.23 1.41
C PHE A 253 -6.17 -14.73 1.72
N ILE A 254 -6.68 -13.90 0.82
CA ILE A 254 -6.75 -12.44 0.99
C ILE A 254 -7.62 -12.08 2.19
N THR A 255 -8.79 -12.68 2.32
CA THR A 255 -9.71 -12.43 3.43
C THR A 255 -9.03 -12.75 4.77
N VAL A 256 -8.45 -13.95 4.91
CA VAL A 256 -7.80 -14.37 6.15
C VAL A 256 -6.62 -13.45 6.52
N ILE A 257 -5.77 -13.08 5.57
CA ILE A 257 -4.64 -12.17 5.86
C ILE A 257 -5.13 -10.77 6.20
N SER A 258 -6.14 -10.26 5.48
CA SER A 258 -6.71 -8.94 5.75
C SER A 258 -7.34 -8.87 7.13
N GLU A 259 -8.05 -9.93 7.55
CA GLU A 259 -8.59 -10.06 8.91
C GLU A 259 -7.48 -10.11 9.96
N LEU A 260 -6.42 -10.90 9.74
CA LEU A 260 -5.29 -10.97 10.67
C LEU A 260 -4.55 -9.63 10.80
N ILE A 261 -4.30 -8.94 9.69
CA ILE A 261 -3.70 -7.60 9.68
C ILE A 261 -4.60 -6.62 10.43
N SER A 262 -5.91 -6.61 10.15
CA SER A 262 -6.85 -5.69 10.78
C SER A 262 -6.99 -5.95 12.28
N LYS A 263 -7.00 -7.22 12.69
CA LYS A 263 -7.00 -7.62 14.10
C LYS A 263 -5.73 -7.14 14.79
N LEU A 264 -4.56 -7.37 14.18
CA LEU A 264 -3.29 -6.95 14.74
C LEU A 264 -3.17 -5.43 14.85
N ASP A 265 -3.59 -4.69 13.82
CA ASP A 265 -3.65 -3.22 13.81
C ASP A 265 -4.56 -2.69 14.91
N SER A 266 -5.76 -3.27 15.08
CA SER A 266 -6.66 -2.93 16.17
C SER A 266 -6.05 -3.20 17.55
N THR A 267 -5.39 -4.35 17.73
CA THR A 267 -4.71 -4.69 18.98
C THR A 267 -3.59 -3.69 19.30
N ILE A 268 -2.74 -3.34 18.33
CA ILE A 268 -1.66 -2.36 18.51
C ILE A 268 -2.23 -1.00 18.89
N ASN A 269 -3.23 -0.51 18.15
CA ASN A 269 -3.86 0.78 18.43
C ASN A 269 -4.49 0.83 19.83
N GLN A 270 -5.08 -0.28 20.29
CA GLN A 270 -5.63 -0.38 21.64
C GLN A 270 -4.53 -0.43 22.72
N ILE A 271 -3.40 -1.10 22.46
CA ILE A 271 -2.25 -1.10 23.38
C ILE A 271 -1.68 0.31 23.50
N LYS A 272 -1.44 0.99 22.38
CA LYS A 272 -0.95 2.39 22.35
C LYS A 272 -1.90 3.33 23.07
N LYS A 273 -3.21 3.20 22.84
CA LYS A 273 -4.22 3.99 23.55
C LYS A 273 -4.22 3.71 25.06
N ASN A 274 -4.21 2.44 25.47
CA ASN A 274 -4.14 2.10 26.90
C ASN A 274 -2.87 2.65 27.55
N ALA A 275 -1.72 2.59 26.86
CA ALA A 275 -0.48 3.18 27.35
C ALA A 275 -0.58 4.70 27.51
N GLN A 276 -1.18 5.39 26.53
CA GLN A 276 -1.44 6.82 26.61
C GLN A 276 -2.35 7.19 27.78
N ASP A 277 -3.43 6.43 28.01
CA ASP A 277 -4.36 6.66 29.12
C ASP A 277 -3.65 6.49 30.47
N ILE A 278 -2.77 5.49 30.61
CA ILE A 278 -1.95 5.31 31.83
C ILE A 278 -0.99 6.50 32.00
N HIS A 279 -0.33 6.95 30.93
CA HIS A 279 0.56 8.11 31.00
C HIS A 279 -0.17 9.37 31.47
N VAL A 280 -1.38 9.64 30.98
CA VAL A 280 -2.21 10.76 31.45
C VAL A 280 -2.47 10.66 32.95
N PHE A 281 -2.84 9.48 33.47
CA PHE A 281 -3.04 9.30 34.91
C PHE A 281 -1.75 9.52 35.71
N LEU A 282 -0.60 9.05 35.21
CA LEU A 282 0.69 9.25 35.86
C LEU A 282 1.12 10.73 35.87
N ASP A 283 0.86 11.47 34.80
CA ASP A 283 1.17 12.89 34.73
C ASP A 283 0.28 13.70 35.69
N GLU A 284 -1.00 13.37 35.79
CA GLU A 284 -1.91 13.97 36.78
C GLU A 284 -1.49 13.67 38.23
N ILE A 285 -0.99 12.46 38.49
CA ILE A 285 -0.39 12.10 39.78
C ILE A 285 0.85 12.96 40.02
N ARG A 286 1.79 13.02 39.06
CA ARG A 286 3.06 13.75 39.20
C ARG A 286 2.85 15.25 39.44
N GLN A 287 1.85 15.86 38.78
CA GLN A 287 1.59 17.31 38.83
C GLN A 287 0.68 17.75 39.98
N CYS A 288 0.19 16.82 40.81
CA CYS A 288 -0.68 17.18 41.93
C CYS A 288 0.07 18.04 42.96
N ASN A 289 -0.56 19.13 43.41
CA ASN A 289 -0.01 20.01 44.46
C ASN A 289 -0.59 19.63 45.82
N LEU A 290 0.22 18.98 46.66
CA LEU A 290 -0.12 18.50 48.00
C LEU A 290 -0.09 19.61 49.07
N PHE A 291 0.43 20.79 48.75
CA PHE A 291 0.52 21.96 49.63
C PHE A 291 -0.28 23.15 49.05
N ARG A 292 -1.50 22.89 48.58
CA ARG A 292 -2.36 23.93 47.98
C ARG A 292 -2.81 24.97 49.00
N GLU A 293 -2.25 26.17 48.90
CA GLU A 293 -2.58 27.32 49.75
C GLU A 293 -4.08 27.65 49.78
N PRO A 294 -4.68 27.91 50.96
CA PRO A 294 -6.02 28.45 51.05
C PRO A 294 -6.09 29.87 50.44
N PRO A 295 -7.22 30.25 49.82
CA PRO A 295 -7.43 31.63 49.41
C PRO A 295 -7.46 32.56 50.65
N PRO A 296 -7.16 33.86 50.49
CA PRO A 296 -7.40 34.84 51.53
C PRO A 296 -8.87 34.88 51.94
N ASN A 297 -9.12 35.34 53.15
CA ASN A 297 -10.46 35.60 53.65
C ASN A 297 -11.16 36.71 52.82
N PRO A 298 -12.50 36.82 52.87
CA PRO A 298 -13.25 37.82 52.10
C PRO A 298 -12.85 39.27 52.38
N ASP A 299 -12.30 39.54 53.57
CA ASP A 299 -11.78 40.83 54.01
C ASP A 299 -10.34 41.11 53.54
N GLY A 300 -9.73 40.18 52.80
CA GLY A 300 -8.35 40.25 52.34
C GLY A 300 -7.31 39.80 53.38
N SER A 301 -7.74 39.40 54.58
CA SER A 301 -6.84 38.84 55.60
C SER A 301 -6.40 37.42 55.23
N LEU A 302 -5.26 36.98 55.76
CA LEU A 302 -4.80 35.59 55.59
C LEU A 302 -5.46 34.69 56.62
N VAL A 303 -5.55 33.41 56.28
CA VAL A 303 -6.03 32.39 57.22
C VAL A 303 -5.07 32.27 58.42
N HIS A 304 -5.61 32.02 59.62
CA HIS A 304 -4.79 31.83 60.81
C HIS A 304 -3.94 30.54 60.70
N CYS A 305 -2.73 30.53 61.29
CA CYS A 305 -1.75 29.44 61.13
C CYS A 305 -2.33 28.02 61.31
N LYS A 306 -3.08 27.76 62.38
CA LYS A 306 -3.65 26.42 62.63
C LYS A 306 -4.69 26.04 61.56
N GLU A 307 -5.58 26.96 61.23
CA GLU A 307 -6.63 26.77 60.21
C GLU A 307 -6.02 26.61 58.81
N TYR A 308 -4.91 27.29 58.50
CA TYR A 308 -4.15 27.09 57.26
C TYR A 308 -3.73 25.62 57.10
N PHE A 309 -3.12 25.03 58.13
CA PHE A 309 -2.67 23.64 58.07
C PHE A 309 -3.83 22.64 58.04
N GLU A 310 -4.93 22.92 58.76
CA GLU A 310 -6.15 22.09 58.70
C GLU A 310 -6.77 22.09 57.29
N ILE A 311 -6.83 23.25 56.61
CA ILE A 311 -7.33 23.33 55.23
C ILE A 311 -6.39 22.61 54.26
N VAL A 312 -5.08 22.81 54.39
CA VAL A 312 -4.09 22.11 53.55
C VAL A 312 -4.19 20.61 53.73
N GLU A 313 -4.30 20.12 54.96
CA GLU A 313 -4.47 18.69 55.27
C GLU A 313 -5.79 18.14 54.71
N SER A 314 -6.89 18.86 54.88
CA SER A 314 -8.20 18.47 54.34
C SER A 314 -8.19 18.36 52.82
N ARG A 315 -7.56 19.33 52.13
CA ARG A 315 -7.39 19.30 50.67
C ARG A 315 -6.46 18.19 50.22
N ARG A 316 -5.33 18.00 50.90
CA ARG A 316 -4.40 16.89 50.63
C ARG A 316 -5.09 15.55 50.76
N ARG A 317 -5.92 15.36 51.80
CA ARG A 317 -6.72 14.14 51.99
C ARG A 317 -7.72 13.94 50.85
N HIS A 318 -8.37 15.00 50.40
CA HIS A 318 -9.27 14.93 49.24
C HIS A 318 -8.53 14.55 47.96
N ASP A 319 -7.41 15.23 47.66
CA ASP A 319 -6.58 14.96 46.49
C ASP A 319 -6.03 13.53 46.52
N ALA A 320 -5.58 13.04 47.69
CA ALA A 320 -5.14 11.66 47.89
C ALA A 320 -6.21 10.62 47.52
N ILE A 321 -7.47 10.87 47.88
CA ILE A 321 -8.59 9.99 47.52
C ILE A 321 -8.78 9.98 46.00
N GLU A 322 -8.70 11.14 45.34
CA GLU A 322 -8.82 11.23 43.88
C GLU A 322 -7.64 10.56 43.16
N LEU A 323 -6.41 10.75 43.63
CA LEU A 323 -5.23 10.07 43.10
C LEU A 323 -5.31 8.56 43.29
N GLN A 324 -5.81 8.09 44.44
CA GLN A 324 -6.02 6.66 44.70
C GLN A 324 -7.04 6.06 43.72
N LYS A 325 -8.12 6.78 43.39
CA LYS A 325 -9.08 6.34 42.37
C LYS A 325 -8.40 6.16 41.02
N LYS A 326 -7.59 7.13 40.58
CA LYS A 326 -6.84 7.05 39.31
C LYS A 326 -5.83 5.90 39.31
N TYR A 327 -5.07 5.74 40.39
CA TYR A 327 -4.15 4.61 40.55
C TYR A 327 -4.87 3.26 40.41
N LYS A 328 -6.05 3.11 41.02
CA LYS A 328 -6.87 1.89 40.91
C LYS A 328 -7.35 1.60 39.49
N LEU A 329 -7.43 2.60 38.60
CA LEU A 329 -7.80 2.41 37.18
C LEU A 329 -6.63 1.87 36.33
N ILE A 330 -5.38 2.06 36.76
CA ILE A 330 -4.20 1.61 36.01
C ILE A 330 -4.16 0.07 35.93
N GLY A 331 -4.43 -0.63 37.04
CA GLY A 331 -4.44 -2.10 37.08
C GLY A 331 -5.36 -2.74 36.03
N PRO A 332 -6.64 -2.37 35.95
CA PRO A 332 -7.56 -2.82 34.91
C PRO A 332 -7.09 -2.52 33.47
N LEU A 333 -6.44 -1.37 33.23
CA LEU A 333 -5.90 -1.04 31.90
C LEU A 333 -4.74 -1.97 31.50
N ILE A 334 -3.87 -2.29 32.45
CA ILE A 334 -2.78 -3.25 32.25
C ILE A 334 -3.34 -4.68 32.03
N ALA A 335 -4.34 -5.10 32.82
CA ALA A 335 -5.00 -6.39 32.65
C ALA A 335 -5.73 -6.51 31.30
N LYS A 336 -6.33 -5.41 30.81
CA LYS A 336 -6.96 -5.36 29.49
C LYS A 336 -5.97 -5.68 28.36
N VAL A 337 -4.70 -5.28 28.48
CA VAL A 337 -3.66 -5.63 27.49
C VAL A 337 -3.43 -7.14 27.44
N GLU A 338 -3.51 -7.83 28.58
CA GLU A 338 -3.43 -9.30 28.60
C GLU A 338 -4.56 -9.94 27.80
N GLY A 339 -5.79 -9.46 28.02
CA GLY A 339 -6.97 -9.93 27.30
C GLY A 339 -6.87 -9.67 25.79
N LEU A 340 -6.30 -8.53 25.40
CA LEU A 340 -6.16 -8.15 23.99
C LEU A 340 -5.09 -8.95 23.24
N VAL A 341 -3.99 -9.30 23.91
CA VAL A 341 -2.84 -9.96 23.27
C VAL A 341 -2.92 -11.48 23.39
N PHE A 342 -3.29 -11.99 24.56
CA PHE A 342 -3.23 -13.42 24.88
C PHE A 342 -4.61 -14.07 25.02
N ASN A 343 -5.70 -13.29 24.96
CA ASN A 343 -7.06 -13.75 25.29
C ASN A 343 -7.15 -14.38 26.69
N THR A 344 -6.30 -13.93 27.62
CA THR A 344 -6.31 -14.34 29.03
C THR A 344 -6.54 -13.13 29.92
N ASN A 345 -7.18 -13.33 31.07
CA ASN A 345 -7.43 -12.25 32.04
C ASN A 345 -6.92 -12.65 33.44
N THR A 346 -5.75 -13.30 33.47
CA THR A 346 -5.21 -13.89 34.69
C THR A 346 -4.43 -12.89 35.53
N SER A 347 -4.02 -11.76 34.94
CA SER A 347 -3.08 -10.78 35.51
C SER A 347 -1.74 -11.37 35.95
N GLN A 348 -1.40 -12.57 35.45
CA GLN A 348 -0.23 -13.35 35.87
C GLN A 348 0.49 -13.99 34.68
N SER A 349 0.21 -13.54 33.45
CA SER A 349 0.83 -14.11 32.27
C SER A 349 2.36 -13.91 32.30
N PRO A 350 3.18 -14.99 32.22
CA PRO A 350 4.64 -14.86 32.26
C PRO A 350 5.17 -14.06 31.06
N LYS A 351 4.42 -14.02 29.95
CA LYS A 351 4.75 -13.24 28.74
C LYS A 351 4.59 -11.73 28.95
N MET A 352 3.84 -11.30 29.97
CA MET A 352 3.66 -9.90 30.32
C MET A 352 4.63 -9.38 31.38
N LYS A 353 5.50 -10.24 31.93
CA LYS A 353 6.41 -9.88 33.02
C LYS A 353 7.22 -8.59 32.74
N ALA A 354 7.78 -8.47 31.54
CA ALA A 354 8.54 -7.28 31.15
C ALA A 354 7.65 -6.03 31.05
N TYR A 355 6.42 -6.18 30.56
CA TYR A 355 5.44 -5.11 30.46
C TYR A 355 4.96 -4.63 31.84
N TYR A 356 4.68 -5.56 32.76
CA TYR A 356 4.33 -5.23 34.14
C TYR A 356 5.48 -4.51 34.85
N ALA A 357 6.71 -5.00 34.72
CA ALA A 357 7.89 -4.38 35.32
C ALA A 357 8.15 -2.96 34.78
N TYR A 358 7.85 -2.70 33.50
CA TYR A 358 7.92 -1.36 32.93
C TYR A 358 6.93 -0.40 33.62
N TRP A 359 5.66 -0.78 33.70
CA TRP A 359 4.65 0.08 34.31
C TRP A 359 4.84 0.27 35.81
N GLU A 360 5.28 -0.77 36.53
CA GLU A 360 5.63 -0.68 37.94
C GLU A 360 6.71 0.39 38.19
N ARG A 361 7.76 0.43 37.35
CA ARG A 361 8.80 1.46 37.43
C ARG A 361 8.26 2.85 37.13
N GLN A 362 7.39 3.00 36.13
CA GLN A 362 6.79 4.29 35.78
C GLN A 362 5.88 4.82 36.89
N ILE A 363 5.07 3.94 37.49
CA ILE A 363 4.21 4.27 38.64
C ILE A 363 5.07 4.71 39.83
N PHE A 364 6.09 3.92 40.19
CA PHE A 364 6.97 4.24 41.30
C PHE A 364 7.69 5.57 41.10
N SER A 365 8.16 5.83 39.88
CA SER A 365 8.78 7.09 39.49
C SER A 365 7.82 8.27 39.63
N ALA A 366 6.59 8.16 39.13
CA ALA A 366 5.59 9.23 39.23
C ALA A 366 5.22 9.56 40.69
N LEU A 367 5.07 8.54 41.55
CA LEU A 367 4.80 8.73 42.98
C LEU A 367 5.99 9.35 43.72
N SER A 368 7.22 8.94 43.37
CA SER A 368 8.43 9.51 43.94
C SER A 368 8.57 10.98 43.56
N ASP A 369 8.35 11.31 42.29
CA ASP A 369 8.40 12.68 41.79
C ASP A 369 7.31 13.56 42.41
N LEU A 370 6.09 13.04 42.59
CA LEU A 370 5.02 13.74 43.30
C LEU A 370 5.50 14.23 44.67
N VAL A 371 6.07 13.34 45.49
CA VAL A 371 6.53 13.70 46.83
C VAL A 371 7.74 14.64 46.78
N ILE A 372 8.73 14.32 45.95
CA ILE A 372 9.98 15.08 45.85
C ILE A 372 9.73 16.50 45.35
N GLU A 373 8.97 16.67 44.28
CA GLU A 373 8.70 17.99 43.69
C GLU A 373 7.81 18.85 44.61
N ASN A 374 6.86 18.25 45.33
CA ASN A 374 6.08 18.99 46.35
C ASN A 374 6.95 19.46 47.52
N LEU A 375 7.84 18.62 48.04
CA LEU A 375 8.76 19.02 49.12
C LEU A 375 9.78 20.07 48.66
N LYS A 376 10.28 19.98 47.43
CA LYS A 376 11.13 21.02 46.83
C LYS A 376 10.37 22.34 46.68
N SER A 377 9.16 22.30 46.13
CA SER A 377 8.30 23.47 45.98
C SER A 377 7.99 24.14 47.32
N LEU A 378 7.67 23.35 48.36
CA LEU A 378 7.47 23.85 49.71
C LEU A 378 8.75 24.50 50.26
N ARG A 379 9.91 23.84 50.14
CA ARG A 379 11.20 24.39 50.56
C ARG A 379 11.49 25.72 49.87
N ASP A 380 11.29 25.79 48.55
CA ASP A 380 11.58 26.99 47.76
C ASP A 380 10.62 28.13 48.12
N THR A 381 9.36 27.81 48.41
CA THR A 381 8.37 28.76 48.93
C THR A 381 8.77 29.29 50.32
N LEU A 382 9.30 28.42 51.20
CA LEU A 382 9.76 28.83 52.54
C LEU A 382 11.08 29.61 52.53
N ALA A 383 12.01 29.27 51.65
CA ALA A 383 13.34 29.87 51.59
C ALA A 383 13.37 31.18 50.79
N ASN A 384 12.62 31.24 49.68
CA ASN A 384 12.69 32.33 48.72
C ASN A 384 11.34 33.05 48.54
N GLY A 385 10.28 32.63 49.23
CA GLY A 385 8.96 33.22 49.10
C GLY A 385 8.88 34.62 49.70
N SER A 386 8.50 35.60 48.87
CA SER A 386 8.18 36.97 49.30
C SER A 386 6.72 37.12 49.75
N LYS A 387 5.92 36.06 49.67
CA LYS A 387 4.48 36.06 49.94
C LYS A 387 4.20 35.52 51.35
N PRO A 388 3.44 36.23 52.19
CA PRO A 388 3.01 35.72 53.48
C PRO A 388 2.01 34.56 53.33
N LEU A 389 2.21 33.48 54.12
CA LEU A 389 1.43 32.24 54.02
C LEU A 389 0.18 32.22 54.91
N PHE A 390 0.31 32.71 56.14
CA PHE A 390 -0.74 32.72 57.16
C PHE A 390 -0.49 33.84 58.16
N GLN A 391 -1.51 34.17 58.97
CA GLN A 391 -1.38 35.10 60.08
C GLN A 391 -1.18 34.37 61.42
N VAL A 392 -0.49 35.03 62.35
CA VAL A 392 -0.26 34.60 63.73
C VAL A 392 -0.62 35.73 64.67
N ASP A 393 -1.20 35.43 65.82
CA ASP A 393 -1.59 36.44 66.79
C ASP A 393 -0.42 36.80 67.71
N ALA A 394 -0.22 38.10 67.95
CA ALA A 394 0.73 38.59 68.94
C ALA A 394 -0.02 39.05 70.19
N LEU A 395 0.09 38.28 71.27
CA LEU A 395 -0.54 38.58 72.55
C LEU A 395 0.44 39.31 73.47
N LEU A 396 -0.02 40.42 74.05
CA LEU A 396 0.71 41.15 75.09
C LEU A 396 0.51 40.44 76.45
N VAL A 397 1.51 39.67 76.87
CA VAL A 397 1.53 38.96 78.16
C VAL A 397 2.62 39.57 79.03
N VAL A 398 2.26 40.54 79.86
CA VAL A 398 3.24 41.31 80.67
C VAL A 398 4.21 40.37 81.42
N PRO A 399 5.55 40.57 81.28
CA PRO A 399 6.25 41.70 80.67
C PRO A 399 6.67 41.51 79.18
N ALA A 400 6.21 40.47 78.48
CA ALA A 400 6.66 40.10 77.14
C ALA A 400 5.53 40.04 76.09
N VAL A 401 5.92 40.00 74.81
CA VAL A 401 4.99 39.67 73.72
C VAL A 401 5.11 38.17 73.44
N ALA A 402 4.00 37.45 73.48
CA ALA A 402 3.93 36.03 73.15
C ALA A 402 3.21 35.85 71.81
N MET A 403 3.76 35.03 70.92
CA MET A 403 3.09 34.64 69.68
C MET A 403 2.19 33.42 69.91
N GLN A 404 1.00 33.43 69.32
CA GLN A 404 0.07 32.31 69.30
C GLN A 404 -0.29 31.97 67.84
N PRO A 405 0.07 30.78 67.33
CA PRO A 405 0.96 29.78 67.92
C PRO A 405 2.42 30.26 68.10
N ASN A 406 3.14 29.68 69.07
CA ASN A 406 4.55 29.98 69.27
C ASN A 406 5.43 29.35 68.16
N GLN A 407 6.71 29.74 68.08
CA GLN A 407 7.64 29.24 67.06
C GLN A 407 7.77 27.71 67.04
N ASN A 408 7.83 27.06 68.21
CA ASN A 408 7.96 25.61 68.31
C ASN A 408 6.70 24.89 67.80
N GLU A 409 5.52 25.44 68.06
CA GLU A 409 4.25 24.94 67.53
C GLU A 409 4.19 25.04 66.01
N ILE A 410 4.65 26.17 65.43
CA ILE A 410 4.71 26.35 63.97
C ILE A 410 5.66 25.32 63.34
N ILE A 411 6.86 25.12 63.91
CA ILE A 411 7.82 24.11 63.44
C ILE A 411 7.21 22.71 63.51
N LYS A 412 6.47 22.41 64.58
CA LYS A 412 5.77 21.13 64.74
C LYS A 412 4.68 20.93 63.68
N LEU A 413 3.89 21.97 63.37
CA LEU A 413 2.86 21.92 62.33
C LEU A 413 3.46 21.68 60.93
N PHE A 414 4.54 22.37 60.58
CA PHE A 414 5.27 22.10 59.34
C PHE A 414 5.83 20.67 59.29
N SER A 415 6.47 20.22 60.38
CA SER A 415 7.04 18.87 60.46
C SER A 415 5.96 17.79 60.32
N GLN A 416 4.81 18.00 60.95
CA GLN A 416 3.65 17.10 60.82
C GLN A 416 3.13 17.11 59.38
N SER A 417 2.90 18.29 58.78
CA SER A 417 2.39 18.40 57.42
C SER A 417 3.33 17.78 56.37
N MET A 418 4.65 17.86 56.57
CA MET A 418 5.64 17.17 55.73
C MET A 418 5.60 15.65 55.92
N ARG A 419 5.44 15.16 57.15
CA ARG A 419 5.30 13.73 57.42
C ARG A 419 4.02 13.16 56.81
N ASP A 420 2.91 13.85 57.01
CA ASP A 420 1.60 13.51 56.46
C ASP A 420 1.61 13.51 54.93
N CYS A 421 2.54 14.19 54.27
CA CYS A 421 2.69 14.16 52.82
C CYS A 421 3.32 12.85 52.31
N VAL A 422 4.12 12.18 53.14
CA VAL A 422 4.82 10.94 52.79
C VAL A 422 4.02 9.71 53.21
N GLU A 423 3.25 9.81 54.29
CA GLU A 423 2.47 8.70 54.88
C GLU A 423 1.06 8.53 54.28
N VAL A 424 0.74 9.21 53.16
CA VAL A 424 -0.59 9.24 52.50
C VAL A 424 -1.01 7.92 51.87
#